data_AF-A0A8S4R9F9-F1
#
_entry.id   AF-A0A8S4R9F9-F1
#
_cell.length_a   1.000
_cell.length_b   1.000
_cell.length_c   1.000
_cell.angle_alpha   90.00
_cell.angle_beta   90.00
_cell.angle_gamma   90.00
#
_symmetry.space_group_name_H-M   'P 1'
#
loop_
_entity.id
_entity.type
_entity.pdbx_description
1 polymer ?
#
loop_
_entity_poly.entity_id
_entity_poly.type
_entity_poly.pdbx_seq_one_letter_code
_entity_poly.pdbx_strand_id
1 'polypeptide(L)' 'MDSDGITDSPLCRACMEADETSTHVLLRCRGVAEQRAAYLGSPASLPEALGDLGGLLSFWSELGWLE' A
#
# COMPACT_ATOMS: atom_id res chain seq x y z
N MET A 1 31.13 10.50 11.04
CA MET A 1 30.32 11.28 10.10
C MET A 1 29.11 10.44 9.80
N ASP A 2 28.10 10.64 10.61
CA ASP A 2 26.76 10.09 10.47
C ASP A 2 26.18 10.50 9.13
N SER A 3 25.69 9.53 8.38
CA SER A 3 24.65 9.65 7.37
C SER A 3 24.22 8.23 7.01
N ASP A 4 23.51 7.56 7.92
CA ASP A 4 22.50 6.59 7.52
C ASP A 4 21.53 7.35 6.62
N GLY A 5 21.85 7.36 5.34
CA GLY A 5 20.97 7.85 4.29
C GLY A 5 19.79 6.91 4.22
N ILE A 6 18.88 7.03 5.18
CA ILE A 6 17.47 6.75 4.98
C ILE A 6 17.14 7.63 3.77
N THR A 7 17.14 7.02 2.60
CA THR A 7 16.47 7.60 1.46
C THR A 7 15.03 7.73 1.92
N ASP A 8 14.63 8.94 2.34
CA ASP A 8 13.25 9.44 2.32
C ASP A 8 12.79 9.46 0.85
N SER A 9 12.90 8.31 0.20
CA SER A 9 12.44 8.12 -1.15
C SER A 9 10.93 8.25 -1.05
N PRO A 10 10.31 9.20 -1.76
CA PRO A 10 8.85 9.31 -1.79
C PRO A 10 8.21 8.07 -2.45
N LEU A 11 9.03 7.14 -2.97
CA LEU A 11 8.59 5.94 -3.65
C LEU A 11 7.95 4.95 -2.69
N CYS A 12 6.88 4.33 -3.17
CA CYS A 12 6.16 3.26 -2.52
C CYS A 12 7.12 2.14 -2.11
N ARG A 13 7.15 1.85 -0.81
CA ARG A 13 8.02 0.83 -0.23
C ARG A 13 7.78 -0.58 -0.77
N ALA A 14 6.61 -0.82 -1.38
CA ALA A 14 6.28 -2.11 -1.96
C ALA A 14 6.81 -2.32 -3.38
N CYS A 15 6.85 -1.27 -4.21
CA CYS A 15 7.25 -1.41 -5.62
C CYS A 15 8.52 -0.64 -5.98
N MET A 16 8.89 0.38 -5.19
CA MET A 16 10.01 1.29 -5.46
C MET A 16 9.94 1.98 -6.84
N GLU A 17 8.76 2.05 -7.46
CA GLU A 17 8.57 2.55 -8.83
C GLU A 17 7.79 3.87 -8.93
N ALA A 18 6.94 4.19 -7.96
CA ALA A 18 6.07 5.38 -7.98
C ALA A 18 5.82 5.89 -6.56
N ASP A 19 5.36 7.12 -6.42
CA ASP A 19 5.11 7.74 -5.11
C ASP A 19 4.16 6.92 -4.22
N GLU A 20 4.50 6.82 -2.94
CA GLU A 20 3.68 6.18 -1.91
C GLU A 20 2.45 7.04 -1.59
N THR A 21 1.36 6.77 -2.28
CA THR A 21 0.05 7.37 -2.00
C THR A 21 -0.98 6.27 -1.76
N SER A 22 -2.01 6.55 -0.95
CA SER A 22 -3.11 5.60 -0.76
C SER A 22 -3.75 5.21 -2.10
N THR A 23 -3.87 6.15 -3.04
CA THR A 23 -4.35 5.89 -4.41
C THR A 23 -3.45 4.90 -5.15
N HIS A 24 -2.13 5.07 -5.07
CA HIS A 24 -1.19 4.15 -5.68
C HIS A 24 -1.33 2.77 -5.04
N VAL A 25 -1.20 2.67 -3.72
CA VAL A 25 -1.15 1.38 -3.01
C VAL A 25 -2.47 0.61 -3.15
N LEU A 26 -3.60 1.28 -2.94
CA LEU A 26 -4.92 0.66 -2.93
C LEU A 26 -5.48 0.38 -4.32
N LEU A 27 -4.98 1.00 -5.40
CA LEU A 27 -5.59 0.82 -6.73
C LEU A 27 -4.61 0.41 -7.83
N ARG A 28 -3.31 0.71 -7.71
CA ARG A 28 -2.37 0.66 -8.85
C ARG A 28 -1.08 -0.11 -8.59
N CYS A 29 -0.69 -0.25 -7.33
CA CYS A 29 0.60 -0.80 -6.95
C CYS A 29 0.66 -2.29 -7.32
N ARG A 30 1.65 -2.66 -8.14
CA ARG A 30 1.91 -4.05 -8.52
C ARG A 30 2.57 -4.83 -7.40
N GLY A 31 3.39 -4.18 -6.58
CA GLY A 31 4.09 -4.80 -5.45
C GLY A 31 3.17 -5.34 -4.35
N VAL A 32 1.92 -4.88 -4.28
CA VAL A 32 0.90 -5.37 -3.34
C VAL A 32 -0.34 -5.94 -4.04
N ALA A 33 -0.24 -6.26 -5.33
CA ALA A 33 -1.41 -6.65 -6.13
C ALA A 33 -2.07 -7.93 -5.61
N GLU A 34 -1.29 -8.90 -5.14
CA GLU A 34 -1.78 -10.16 -4.59
C GLU A 34 -2.48 -9.95 -3.24
N GLN A 35 -1.88 -9.19 -2.33
CA GLN A 35 -2.47 -8.84 -1.04
C GLN A 35 -3.73 -8.01 -1.23
N ARG A 36 -3.72 -7.03 -2.14
CA ARG A 36 -4.91 -6.26 -2.47
C ARG A 36 -6.02 -7.18 -2.98
N ALA A 37 -5.72 -8.10 -3.89
CA ALA A 37 -6.69 -9.08 -4.38
C ALA A 37 -7.26 -9.98 -3.27
N ALA A 38 -6.42 -10.41 -2.33
CA ALA A 38 -6.81 -11.29 -1.23
C ALA A 38 -7.73 -10.62 -0.21
N TYR A 39 -7.47 -9.34 0.14
CA TYR A 39 -8.17 -8.65 1.23
C TYR A 39 -9.18 -7.60 0.79
N LEU A 40 -8.98 -6.98 -0.38
CA LEU A 40 -9.81 -5.90 -0.91
C LEU A 40 -10.44 -6.26 -2.28
N GLY A 41 -10.05 -7.39 -2.88
CA GLY A 41 -10.41 -7.73 -4.24
C GLY A 41 -9.75 -6.79 -5.26
N SER A 42 -10.53 -6.27 -6.20
CA SER A 42 -10.03 -5.39 -7.26
C SER A 42 -10.78 -4.05 -7.24
N PRO A 43 -10.58 -3.22 -6.19
CA PRO A 43 -11.30 -1.96 -6.08
C PRO A 43 -11.00 -1.06 -7.29
N ALA A 44 -12.05 -0.52 -7.90
CA ALA A 44 -11.95 0.42 -9.02
C ALA A 44 -11.78 1.86 -8.53
N SER A 45 -12.03 2.14 -7.25
CA SER A 45 -11.98 3.48 -6.66
C SER A 45 -11.59 3.46 -5.18
N LEU A 46 -11.11 4.60 -4.66
CA LEU A 46 -10.79 4.73 -3.24
C LEU A 46 -12.02 4.49 -2.34
N PRO A 47 -13.22 5.03 -2.62
CA PRO A 47 -14.40 4.75 -1.81
C PRO A 47 -14.73 3.25 -1.71
N GLU A 48 -14.50 2.49 -2.77
CA GLU A 48 -14.70 1.04 -2.76
C GLU A 48 -13.67 0.34 -1.86
N ALA A 49 -12.39 0.70 -1.98
CA ALA A 49 -11.32 0.18 -1.13
C ALA A 49 -11.50 0.54 0.36
N LEU A 50 -12.09 1.70 0.65
CA LEU A 50 -12.36 2.18 2.02
C LEU A 50 -13.72 1.70 2.57
N GLY A 51 -14.58 1.12 1.73
CA GLY A 51 -15.92 0.66 2.11
C GLY A 51 -15.92 -0.62 2.94
N ASP A 52 -14.88 -1.44 2.82
CA ASP A 52 -14.61 -2.59 3.68
C ASP A 52 -13.43 -2.29 4.62
N LEU A 53 -13.74 -1.70 5.77
CA LEU A 53 -12.74 -1.38 6.78
C LEU A 53 -12.04 -2.64 7.34
N GLY A 54 -12.72 -3.79 7.38
CA GLY A 54 -12.15 -5.04 7.87
C GLY A 54 -11.10 -5.60 6.92
N GLY A 55 -11.43 -5.65 5.62
CA GLY A 55 -10.48 -5.98 4.56
C GLY A 55 -9.30 -5.00 4.52
N LEU A 56 -9.57 -3.70 4.67
CA LEU A 56 -8.54 -2.66 4.67
C LEU A 56 -7.55 -2.80 5.83
N LEU A 57 -8.03 -3.05 7.05
CA LEU A 57 -7.15 -3.28 8.20
C LEU A 57 -6.34 -4.56 8.03
N SER A 58 -6.96 -5.63 7.54
CA SER A 58 -6.27 -6.91 7.27
C SER A 58 -5.19 -6.75 6.21
N PHE A 59 -5.47 -5.99 5.15
CA PHE A 59 -4.52 -5.64 4.11
C PHE A 59 -3.29 -4.90 4.67
N TRP A 60 -3.50 -3.84 5.45
CA TRP A 60 -2.38 -3.08 6.02
C TRP A 60 -1.60 -3.89 7.08
N SER A 61 -2.28 -4.75 7.84
CA SER A 61 -1.64 -5.65 8.80
C SER A 61 -0.75 -6.67 8.09
N GLU A 62 -1.21 -7.27 6.98
CA GLU A 62 -0.43 -8.25 6.20
C GLU A 62 0.84 -7.60 5.63
N LEU A 63 0.76 -6.34 5.21
CA LEU A 63 1.92 -5.59 4.74
C LEU A 63 2.89 -5.22 5.86
N GLY A 64 2.47 -5.34 7.13
CA GLY A 64 3.22 -4.87 8.30
C GLY A 64 3.25 -3.34 8.40
N TRP A 65 2.21 -2.65 7.91
CA TRP A 65 2.15 -1.18 7.86
C TRP A 65 1.22 -0.58 8.92
N LEU A 66 0.67 -1.42 9.81
CA LEU A 66 0.02 -1.02 11.04
C LEU A 66 0.99 -1.29 12.20
N GLU A 67 1.75 -0.26 12.58
CA GLU A 67 2.53 -0.22 13.83
C GLU A 67 1.86 0.68 14.87
#